data_AF-A0A1H8GR88-F1
#
_entry.id   AF-A0A1H8GR88-F1
#
_cell.length_a   1.000
_cell.length_b   1.000
_cell.length_c   1.000
_cell.angle_alpha   90.00
_cell.angle_beta   90.00
_cell.angle_gamma   90.00
#
_symmetry.space_group_name_H-M   'P 1'
#
loop_
_entity.id
_entity.type
_entity.pdbx_description
1 polymer ?
#
loop_
_entity_poly.entity_id
_entity_poly.type
_entity_poly.pdbx_seq_one_letter_code
_entity_poly.pdbx_strand_id
1 'polypeptide(L)'
;MSGWMWWLIALFAVGGFSSVTETVRGAFRTRHKHKMQVLEAQREERRALDAANRPPEPVCGCTHHLAKHDKQGKCHEVVEVPSAWDADRKPIRFEPGTCNCQQYVGPQPLSSVYADEITDL
;
A
#
# COMPACT_ATOMS: atom_id res chain seq x y z
N MET A 1 -42.23 -56.13 -13.30
CA MET A 1 -42.04 -54.67 -13.37
C MET A 1 -41.28 -54.36 -14.64
N SER A 2 -41.89 -53.59 -15.53
CA SER A 2 -41.51 -53.45 -16.94
C SER A 2 -40.16 -52.75 -17.15
N GLY A 3 -39.39 -53.18 -18.15
CA GLY A 3 -38.12 -52.55 -18.57
C GLY A 3 -38.24 -51.07 -18.97
N TRP A 4 -39.47 -50.58 -19.17
CA TRP A 4 -39.80 -49.18 -19.32
C TRP A 4 -39.36 -48.31 -18.13
N MET A 5 -39.44 -48.85 -16.91
CA MET A 5 -39.00 -48.13 -15.69
C MET A 5 -37.50 -47.86 -15.70
N TRP A 6 -36.70 -48.80 -16.21
CA TRP A 6 -35.24 -48.66 -16.32
C TRP A 6 -34.83 -47.60 -17.34
N TRP A 7 -35.59 -47.45 -18.43
CA TRP A 7 -35.38 -46.39 -19.42
C TRP A 7 -35.66 -44.99 -18.86
N LEU A 8 -36.72 -44.83 -18.04
CA LEU A 8 -37.02 -43.56 -17.37
C LEU A 8 -35.93 -43.18 -16.37
N ILE A 9 -35.42 -44.14 -15.61
CA ILE A 9 -34.31 -43.92 -14.65
C ILE A 9 -33.04 -43.53 -15.40
N ALA A 10 -32.69 -44.21 -16.49
CA ALA A 10 -31.51 -43.87 -17.28
C ALA A 10 -31.58 -42.45 -17.86
N LEU A 11 -32.75 -42.03 -18.34
CA LEU A 11 -32.96 -40.70 -18.93
C LEU A 11 -32.84 -39.59 -17.86
N PHE A 12 -33.42 -39.80 -16.68
CA PHE A 12 -33.30 -38.86 -15.56
C PHE A 12 -31.90 -38.85 -14.92
N ALA A 13 -31.25 -40.01 -14.79
CA ALA A 13 -29.92 -40.12 -14.20
C ALA A 13 -28.84 -39.46 -15.07
N VAL A 14 -28.96 -39.57 -16.40
CA VAL A 14 -27.98 -38.99 -17.34
C VAL A 14 -28.29 -37.52 -17.65
N GLY A 15 -29.56 -37.13 -17.76
CA GLY A 15 -29.94 -35.77 -18.19
C GLY A 15 -30.25 -34.77 -17.07
N GLY A 16 -30.81 -35.23 -15.95
CA GLY A 16 -31.35 -34.33 -14.92
C GLY A 16 -30.37 -33.95 -13.81
N PHE A 17 -29.44 -34.84 -13.47
CA PHE A 17 -28.55 -34.64 -12.33
C PHE A 17 -27.33 -33.76 -12.65
N SER A 18 -26.84 -33.80 -13.88
CA SER A 18 -25.66 -33.05 -14.32
C SER A 18 -25.89 -31.53 -14.27
N SER A 19 -27.00 -31.03 -14.83
CA SER A 19 -27.31 -29.60 -14.89
C SER A 19 -27.47 -28.95 -13.51
N VAL A 20 -28.05 -29.67 -12.55
CA VAL A 20 -28.21 -29.21 -11.16
C VAL A 20 -26.85 -29.09 -10.47
N THR A 21 -25.97 -30.08 -10.66
CA THR A 21 -24.62 -30.06 -10.05
C THR A 21 -23.74 -28.93 -10.60
N GLU A 22 -23.84 -28.63 -11.90
CA GLU A 22 -23.09 -27.55 -12.54
C GLU A 22 -23.55 -26.17 -12.07
N THR A 23 -24.86 -25.97 -11.90
CA THR A 23 -25.43 -24.70 -11.41
C THR A 23 -24.98 -24.40 -9.98
N VAL A 24 -25.03 -25.39 -9.10
CA VAL A 24 -24.59 -25.27 -7.70
C VAL A 24 -23.09 -24.97 -7.64
N ARG A 25 -22.28 -25.68 -8.42
CA ARG A 25 -20.83 -25.46 -8.50
C ARG A 25 -20.49 -24.06 -9.04
N GLY A 26 -21.25 -23.56 -10.01
CA GLY A 26 -21.17 -22.19 -10.53
C GLY A 26 -21.43 -21.14 -9.45
N ALA A 27 -22.52 -21.30 -8.68
CA ALA A 27 -22.89 -20.38 -7.61
C ALA A 27 -21.85 -20.31 -6.46
N PHE A 28 -21.26 -21.44 -6.08
CA PHE A 28 -20.17 -21.44 -5.10
C PHE A 28 -18.92 -20.71 -5.63
N ARG A 29 -18.62 -20.86 -6.93
CA ARG A 29 -17.47 -20.21 -7.56
C ARG A 29 -17.65 -18.70 -7.64
N THR A 30 -18.84 -18.21 -8.01
CA THR A 30 -19.13 -16.76 -8.06
C THR A 30 -19.09 -16.15 -6.66
N ARG A 31 -19.69 -16.80 -5.66
CA ARG A 31 -19.61 -16.37 -4.26
C ARG A 31 -18.17 -16.32 -3.75
N HIS A 32 -17.37 -17.33 -4.05
CA HIS A 32 -15.95 -17.35 -3.66
C HIS A 32 -15.18 -16.20 -4.32
N LYS A 33 -15.34 -16.01 -5.64
CA LYS A 33 -14.70 -14.89 -6.37
C LYS A 33 -15.07 -13.53 -5.75
N HIS A 34 -16.35 -13.30 -5.51
CA HIS A 34 -16.82 -12.06 -4.88
C HIS A 34 -16.22 -11.86 -3.48
N LYS A 35 -16.16 -12.93 -2.67
CA LYS A 35 -15.52 -12.87 -1.35
C LYS A 35 -14.04 -12.51 -1.45
N MET A 36 -13.31 -13.04 -2.44
CA MET A 36 -11.91 -12.72 -2.65
C MET A 36 -11.71 -11.25 -3.04
N GLN A 37 -12.56 -10.71 -3.92
CA GLN A 37 -12.53 -9.30 -4.31
C GLN A 37 -12.75 -8.37 -3.13
N VAL A 38 -13.72 -8.68 -2.26
CA VAL A 38 -13.96 -7.89 -1.04
C VAL A 38 -12.75 -7.91 -0.10
N LEU A 39 -12.13 -9.08 0.09
CA LEU A 39 -10.94 -9.19 0.94
C LEU A 39 -9.74 -8.45 0.35
N GLU A 40 -9.60 -8.42 -0.97
CA GLU A 40 -8.56 -7.67 -1.67
C GLU A 40 -8.75 -6.16 -1.50
N ALA A 41 -9.97 -5.66 -1.70
CA ALA A 41 -10.31 -4.25 -1.47
C ALA A 41 -10.03 -3.82 -0.02
N GLN A 42 -10.41 -4.64 0.97
CA GLN A 42 -10.09 -4.36 2.38
C GLN A 42 -8.58 -4.35 2.67
N ARG A 43 -7.79 -5.17 1.98
CA ARG A 43 -6.32 -5.16 2.12
C ARG A 43 -5.70 -3.93 1.47
N GLU A 44 -6.26 -3.43 0.37
CA GLU A 44 -5.83 -2.18 -0.25
C GLU A 44 -6.13 -0.99 0.65
N GLU A 45 -7.34 -0.92 1.19
CA GLU A 45 -7.74 0.11 2.15
C GLU A 45 -6.81 0.14 3.37
N ARG A 46 -6.54 -1.03 3.98
CA ARG A 46 -5.58 -1.12 5.09
C ARG A 46 -4.18 -0.66 4.70
N ARG A 47 -3.67 -1.06 3.53
CA ARG A 47 -2.34 -0.61 3.05
C ARG A 47 -2.30 0.91 2.84
N ALA A 48 -3.38 1.50 2.33
CA ALA A 48 -3.49 2.94 2.16
C ALA A 48 -3.51 3.67 3.51
N LEU A 49 -4.26 3.16 4.49
CA LEU A 49 -4.27 3.70 5.85
C LEU A 49 -2.92 3.55 6.54
N ASP A 50 -2.24 2.41 6.41
CA ASP A 50 -0.91 2.20 6.97
C ASP A 50 0.14 3.14 6.34
N ALA A 51 0.03 3.40 5.03
CA ALA A 51 0.89 4.37 4.34
C ALA A 51 0.61 5.81 4.80
N ALA A 52 -0.67 6.17 4.99
CA ALA A 52 -1.06 7.49 5.47
C ALA A 52 -0.67 7.73 6.94
N ASN A 53 -0.71 6.69 7.78
CA ASN A 53 -0.32 6.75 9.18
C ASN A 53 1.19 6.60 9.41
N ARG A 54 2.01 6.48 8.35
CA ARG A 54 3.46 6.41 8.52
C ARG A 54 3.97 7.76 9.03
N PRO A 55 4.61 7.82 10.21
CA PRO A 55 5.18 9.07 10.69
C PRO A 55 6.24 9.57 9.70
N PRO A 56 6.37 10.89 9.51
CA PRO A 56 7.40 11.44 8.64
C PRO A 56 8.78 10.99 9.12
N GLU A 57 9.62 10.56 8.19
CA GLU A 57 10.99 10.17 8.52
C GLU A 57 11.81 11.41 8.95
N PRO A 58 12.63 11.32 10.02
CA PRO A 58 13.44 12.43 10.49
C PRO A 58 14.69 12.60 9.60
N VAL A 59 14.47 13.10 8.39
CA VAL A 59 15.52 13.42 7.41
C VAL A 59 15.89 14.92 7.48
N CYS A 60 17.19 15.28 7.48
CA CYS A 60 17.59 16.68 7.23
C CYS A 60 17.19 17.05 5.79
N GLY A 61 17.09 18.34 5.47
CA GLY A 61 16.94 18.85 4.09
C GLY A 61 18.02 18.36 3.10
N CYS A 62 19.10 17.73 3.59
CA CYS A 62 20.12 17.04 2.80
C CYS A 62 19.92 15.51 2.69
N THR A 63 18.70 15.03 2.93
CA THR A 63 18.23 13.66 2.62
C THR A 63 18.95 12.50 3.33
N HIS A 64 19.56 12.72 4.49
CA HIS A 64 20.11 11.65 5.33
C HIS A 64 19.52 11.70 6.76
N HIS A 65 19.65 10.59 7.48
CA HIS A 65 19.14 10.48 8.84
C HIS A 65 19.87 11.40 9.83
N LEU A 66 19.14 11.86 10.85
CA LEU A 66 19.69 12.66 11.95
C LEU A 66 20.85 11.95 12.68
N ALA A 67 20.87 10.61 12.71
CA ALA A 67 21.94 9.81 13.30
C ALA A 67 23.34 10.02 12.70
N LYS A 68 23.44 10.71 11.55
CA LYS A 68 24.70 11.04 10.88
C LYS A 68 25.35 12.35 11.34
N HIS A 69 24.78 13.00 12.36
CA HIS A 69 25.33 14.21 12.95
C HIS A 69 26.09 13.91 14.24
N ASP A 70 27.14 14.70 14.49
CA ASP A 70 27.78 14.74 15.81
C ASP A 70 26.97 15.58 16.81
N LYS A 71 27.46 15.67 18.06
CA LYS A 71 26.84 16.48 19.12
C LYS A 71 26.85 17.99 18.83
N GLN A 72 27.67 18.44 17.88
CA GLN A 72 27.81 19.84 17.48
C GLN A 72 26.91 20.17 16.27
N GLY A 73 26.19 19.18 15.72
CA GLY A 73 25.29 19.33 14.58
C GLY A 73 25.97 19.20 13.21
N LYS A 74 27.25 18.79 13.15
CA LYS A 74 27.96 18.58 11.88
C LYS A 74 27.58 17.23 11.28
N CYS A 75 27.14 17.24 10.03
CA CYS A 75 26.92 16.01 9.28
C CYS A 75 28.24 15.41 8.75
N HIS A 76 28.37 14.08 8.84
CA HIS A 76 29.52 13.33 8.30
C HIS A 76 29.17 12.46 7.09
N GLU A 77 27.97 12.59 6.53
CA GLU A 77 27.50 11.79 5.39
C GLU A 77 27.91 12.41 4.05
N VAL A 78 28.03 11.55 3.04
CA VAL A 78 28.21 11.95 1.64
C VAL A 78 26.83 12.08 0.99
N VAL A 79 26.55 13.24 0.40
CA VAL A 79 25.28 13.56 -0.26
C VAL A 79 25.50 13.95 -1.71
N GLU A 80 24.43 13.89 -2.51
CA GLU A 80 24.45 14.39 -3.87
C GLU A 80 24.41 15.92 -3.87
N VAL A 81 25.50 16.55 -4.31
CA VAL A 81 25.66 18.00 -4.38
C VAL A 81 25.56 18.45 -5.83
N PRO A 82 24.76 19.48 -6.16
CA PRO A 82 24.73 20.07 -7.49
C PRO A 82 26.11 20.53 -7.96
N SER A 83 26.63 19.96 -9.05
CA SER A 83 27.93 20.36 -9.64
C SER A 83 27.79 21.19 -10.91
N ALA A 84 26.62 21.17 -11.57
CA ALA A 84 26.33 22.00 -12.72
C ALA A 84 24.89 22.52 -12.71
N TRP A 85 24.70 23.74 -13.22
CA TRP A 85 23.45 24.50 -13.16
C TRP A 85 23.10 25.02 -14.55
N ASP A 86 21.81 25.01 -14.90
CA ASP A 86 21.32 25.65 -16.13
C ASP A 86 21.14 27.17 -15.98
N ALA A 87 20.63 27.81 -17.04
CA ALA A 87 20.36 29.26 -17.06
C ALA A 87 19.31 29.70 -16.03
N ASP A 88 18.39 28.80 -15.64
CA ASP A 88 17.32 29.05 -14.68
C ASP A 88 17.72 28.67 -13.24
N ARG A 89 19.01 28.37 -13.02
CA ARG A 89 19.55 27.88 -11.74
C ARG A 89 18.93 26.56 -11.26
N LYS A 90 18.51 25.70 -12.18
CA LYS A 90 18.18 24.32 -11.86
C LYS A 90 19.43 23.46 -11.96
N PRO A 91 19.65 22.55 -11.00
CA PRO A 91 20.79 21.63 -11.05
C PRO A 91 20.59 20.61 -12.18
N ILE A 92 21.60 20.48 -13.04
CA ILE A 92 21.61 19.54 -14.18
C ILE A 92 22.57 18.36 -13.97
N ARG A 93 23.46 18.44 -12.98
CA ARG A 93 24.38 17.37 -12.59
C ARG A 93 24.58 17.39 -11.08
N PHE A 94 24.72 16.20 -10.51
CA PHE A 94 25.04 15.98 -9.11
C PHE A 94 26.31 15.15 -9.00
N GLU A 95 27.11 15.45 -7.98
CA GLU A 95 28.32 14.73 -7.62
C GLU A 95 28.34 14.42 -6.12
N PRO A 96 28.99 13.32 -5.70
CA PRO A 96 29.12 13.00 -4.28
C PRO A 96 29.99 14.04 -3.57
N GLY A 97 29.43 14.70 -2.56
CA GLY A 97 30.11 15.70 -1.75
C GLY A 97 29.79 15.54 -0.27
N THR A 98 30.64 16.10 0.60
CA THR A 98 30.35 16.14 2.04
C THR A 98 29.15 17.04 2.30
N CYS A 99 28.21 16.56 3.11
CA CYS A 99 27.07 17.35 3.53
C CYS A 99 27.51 18.55 4.38
N ASN A 100 27.05 19.74 4.01
CA ASN A 100 27.29 20.98 4.76
C ASN A 100 26.07 21.41 5.62
N CYS A 101 25.06 20.54 5.81
CA CYS A 101 23.94 20.76 6.75
C CYS A 101 24.50 20.90 8.17
N GLN A 102 24.10 21.97 8.87
CA GLN A 102 24.39 22.19 10.30
C GLN A 102 23.26 21.67 11.20
N GLN A 103 22.47 20.72 10.71
CA GLN A 103 21.21 20.27 11.31
C GLN A 103 20.12 21.37 11.33
N TYR A 104 18.84 20.99 11.24
CA TYR A 104 17.74 21.94 11.51
C TYR A 104 17.71 22.24 13.01
N VAL A 105 17.95 23.50 13.37
CA VAL A 105 17.80 24.04 14.72
C VAL A 105 16.64 25.03 14.69
N GLY A 106 15.43 24.53 14.89
CA GLY A 106 14.23 25.36 14.97
C GLY A 106 13.24 24.76 15.94
N PRO A 107 12.11 25.45 16.19
CA PRO A 107 11.03 24.88 16.99
C PRO A 107 10.68 23.50 16.44
N GLN A 108 10.41 22.55 17.35
CA GLN A 108 10.04 21.21 16.98
C GLN A 108 8.94 21.31 15.91
N PRO A 109 9.17 20.74 14.70
CA PRO A 109 8.16 20.81 13.65
C PRO A 109 6.88 20.28 14.26
N LEU A 110 5.81 21.07 14.19
CA LEU A 110 4.52 20.80 14.85
C LEU A 110 4.27 19.30 14.76
N SER A 111 4.32 18.61 15.91
CA SER A 111 3.72 17.28 15.97
C SER A 111 2.31 17.51 15.45
N SER A 112 1.86 16.75 14.46
CA SER A 112 0.47 16.75 14.07
C SER A 112 -0.31 16.26 15.29
N VAL A 113 -0.66 17.18 16.19
CA VAL A 113 -1.55 16.93 17.31
C VAL A 113 -2.90 16.82 16.62
N TYR A 114 -3.27 15.59 16.34
CA TYR A 114 -4.64 15.27 15.95
C TYR A 114 -5.52 15.73 17.12
N ALA A 115 -6.31 16.78 16.89
CA ALA A 115 -7.39 17.16 17.77
C ALA A 115 -8.58 16.30 17.36
N ASP A 116 -9.10 15.49 18.28
CA ASP A 116 -10.37 14.79 18.07
C ASP A 116 -11.47 15.81 17.71
N GLU A 117 -12.39 15.44 16.82
CA GLU A 117 -13.58 16.24 16.57
C GLU A 117 -14.35 16.40 17.88
N ILE A 118 -14.69 17.65 18.22
CA ILE A 118 -15.61 17.94 19.31
C ILE A 118 -16.99 17.47 18.85
N THR A 119 -17.36 16.23 19.17
CA THR A 119 -18.70 15.70 18.91
C THR A 119 -19.62 16.04 20.08
N ASP A 120 -20.60 16.92 19.84
CA ASP A 120 -21.64 17.31 20.80
C ASP A 120 -22.83 16.33 20.86
N LEU A 121 -22.58 15.01 20.76
CA LEU A 121 -23.64 13.98 20.77
C LEU A 121 -23.81 13.30 22.13
#